data_AF-Q3M1G4-F1
#
_entry.id   AF-Q3M1G4-F1
#
_cell.length_a   1.000
_cell.length_b   1.000
_cell.length_c   1.000
_cell.angle_alpha   90.00
_cell.angle_beta   90.00
_cell.angle_gamma   90.00
#
_symmetry.space_group_name_H-M   'P 1'
#
loop_
_entity.id
_entity.type
_entity.pdbx_description
1 polymer ?
#
loop_
_entity_poly.entity_id
_entity_poly.type
_entity_poly.pdbx_seq_one_letter_code
_entity_poly.pdbx_strand_id
1 'polypeptide(L)' 'MNRKILSIKITTTVTEAVANGDKVTLVGFGSFERRDHEVCRRYRSEREGRNPQTNEKITIPATKIPAFSAGKQFREKVAP' A
#
# COMPACT_ATOMS: atom_id res chain seq x y z
N MET A 1 21.27 -6.54 -16.82
CA MET A 1 20.28 -6.12 -15.79
C MET A 1 19.10 -7.08 -15.87
N ASN A 2 18.93 -7.97 -14.90
CA ASN A 2 17.89 -9.01 -14.93
C ASN A 2 16.51 -8.39 -14.63
N ARG A 3 15.86 -7.83 -15.66
CA ARG A 3 14.48 -7.34 -15.56
C ARG A 3 13.53 -8.52 -15.76
N LYS A 4 13.08 -9.11 -14.66
CA LYS A 4 11.97 -10.06 -14.70
C LYS A 4 10.67 -9.25 -14.66
N ILE A 5 9.91 -9.28 -15.76
CA ILE A 5 8.57 -8.68 -15.86
C ILE A 5 7.57 -9.82 -15.76
N LEU A 6 6.60 -9.71 -14.86
CA LEU A 6 5.54 -10.70 -14.66
C LEU A 6 4.21 -10.20 -15.23
N SER A 7 3.37 -11.18 -15.57
CA SER A 7 2.07 -11.08 -16.24
C SER A 7 1.19 -9.91 -15.78
N ILE A 8 0.76 -9.08 -16.74
CA ILE A 8 -0.16 -7.94 -16.57
C ILE A 8 -1.44 -8.33 -15.82
N LYS A 9 -1.95 -9.56 -15.99
CA LYS A 9 -3.22 -9.98 -15.38
C LYS A 9 -3.19 -9.95 -13.85
N ILE A 10 -2.10 -10.38 -13.21
CA ILE A 10 -2.03 -10.44 -11.75
C ILE A 10 -2.08 -9.03 -11.18
N THR A 11 -1.33 -8.10 -11.77
CA THR A 11 -1.27 -6.71 -11.31
C THR A 11 -2.61 -6.02 -11.44
N THR A 12 -3.33 -6.23 -12.54
CA THR A 12 -4.67 -5.68 -12.76
C THR A 12 -5.66 -6.23 -11.73
N THR A 13 -5.74 -7.56 -11.56
CA THR A 13 -6.67 -8.19 -10.61
C THR A 13 -6.40 -7.76 -9.17
N VAL A 14 -5.13 -7.68 -8.74
CA VAL A 14 -4.78 -7.20 -7.40
C VAL A 14 -5.19 -5.73 -7.22
N THR A 15 -4.97 -4.90 -8.23
CA THR A 15 -5.29 -3.46 -8.16
C THR A 15 -6.80 -3.23 -8.07
N GLU A 16 -7.59 -3.91 -8.90
CA GLU A 16 -9.06 -3.79 -8.89
C GLU A 16 -9.65 -4.26 -7.57
N ALA A 17 -9.25 -5.44 -7.08
CA ALA A 17 -9.72 -5.97 -5.80
C ALA A 17 -9.37 -5.03 -4.63
N VAL A 18 -8.12 -4.56 -4.55
CA VAL A 18 -7.69 -3.64 -3.49
C VAL A 18 -8.38 -2.28 -3.59
N ALA A 19 -8.65 -1.78 -4.80
CA ALA A 19 -9.41 -0.55 -5.01
C ALA A 19 -10.85 -0.66 -4.44
N ASN A 20 -11.48 -1.81 -4.64
CA ASN A 20 -12.80 -2.14 -4.09
C ASN A 20 -12.79 -2.30 -2.56
N GLY A 21 -11.60 -2.45 -1.96
CA GLY A 21 -11.43 -2.66 -0.52
C GLY A 21 -11.23 -4.13 -0.15
N ASP A 22 -11.16 -5.02 -1.13
CA ASP A 22 -10.91 -6.43 -0.91
C ASP A 22 -9.44 -6.66 -0.54
N LYS A 23 -9.24 -7.66 0.32
CA LYS A 23 -7.91 -8.14 0.69
C LYS A 23 -7.51 -9.29 -0.23
N VAL A 24 -6.35 -9.15 -0.88
CA VAL A 24 -5.80 -10.18 -1.76
C VAL A 24 -4.62 -10.84 -1.08
N THR A 25 -4.72 -12.13 -0.78
CA THR A 25 -3.63 -12.90 -0.19
C THR A 25 -3.04 -13.87 -1.20
N LEU A 26 -1.74 -13.75 -1.43
CA LEU A 26 -0.94 -14.70 -2.18
C LEU A 26 -0.21 -15.61 -1.19
N VAL A 27 -0.67 -16.85 -1.06
CA VAL A 27 -0.13 -17.83 -0.11
C VAL A 27 1.39 -17.99 -0.32
N GLY A 28 2.15 -17.92 0.78
CA GLY A 28 3.61 -17.99 0.76
C GLY A 28 4.32 -16.68 0.37
N PHE A 29 3.63 -15.74 -0.28
CA PHE A 29 4.23 -14.47 -0.72
C PHE A 29 3.88 -13.30 0.21
N GLY A 30 2.59 -13.05 0.43
CA GLY A 30 2.13 -11.93 1.22
C GLY A 30 0.69 -11.53 0.92
N SER A 31 0.24 -10.44 1.54
CA SER A 31 -1.13 -9.92 1.37
C SER A 31 -1.11 -8.46 0.96
N PHE A 32 -2.00 -8.11 0.04
CA PHE A 32 -2.32 -6.76 -0.37
C PHE A 32 -3.66 -6.36 0.21
N GLU A 33 -3.73 -5.16 0.76
CA GLU A 33 -4.95 -4.64 1.37
C GLU A 33 -4.97 -3.12 1.24
N ARG A 34 -6.19 -2.58 1.16
CA ARG A 34 -6.42 -1.15 1.33
C ARG A 34 -6.40 -0.89 2.83
N ARG A 35 -5.34 -0.25 3.33
CA ARG A 35 -5.29 0.08 4.76
C ARG A 35 -6.03 1.39 5.02
N ASP A 36 -7.07 1.25 5.83
CA ASP A 36 -7.81 2.35 6.43
C ASP A 36 -7.18 2.77 7.78
N HIS A 37 -7.74 3.82 8.38
CA HIS A 37 -7.17 4.64 9.48
C HIS A 37 -6.66 3.86 10.70
N GLU A 38 -7.18 2.67 10.91
CA GLU A 38 -7.04 1.95 12.17
C GLU A 38 -5.88 0.94 12.19
N VAL A 39 -5.47 0.42 11.04
CA VAL A 39 -4.58 -0.77 10.96
C VAL A 39 -3.15 -0.42 10.49
N CYS A 40 -2.88 0.83 10.08
CA CYS A 40 -1.59 1.22 9.51
C CYS A 40 -0.87 2.32 10.29
N ARG A 41 0.35 2.04 10.77
CA ARG A 41 1.31 3.07 11.23
C ARG A 41 1.64 4.14 10.17
N ARG A 42 1.49 3.81 8.89
CA ARG A 42 1.70 4.73 7.75
C ARG A 42 0.40 5.31 7.20
N TYR A 43 -0.72 5.13 7.90
CA TYR A 43 -1.92 5.85 7.55
C TYR A 43 -1.63 7.35 7.56
N ARG A 44 -2.03 8.05 6.50
CA ARG A 44 -1.93 9.51 6.48
C ARG A 44 -3.16 10.05 7.15
N SER A 45 -3.08 10.18 8.49
CA SER A 45 -4.08 10.91 9.25
C SER A 45 -4.18 12.33 8.75
N GLU A 46 -5.35 12.92 8.99
CA GLU A 46 -5.53 14.35 8.79
C GLU A 46 -4.43 15.10 9.54
N ARG A 47 -3.80 16.06 8.86
CA ARG A 47 -2.72 16.85 9.43
C ARG A 47 -2.72 18.24 8.84
N GLU A 48 -2.32 19.21 9.65
CA GLU A 48 -2.06 20.57 9.17
C GLU A 48 -0.73 20.59 8.40
N GLY A 49 -0.80 20.91 7.12
CA GLY A 49 0.34 21.28 6.29
C GLY A 49 0.41 22.80 6.09
N ARG A 50 1.44 23.26 5.39
CA ARG A 50 1.53 24.65 4.91
C ARG A 50 1.65 24.67 3.39
N ASN A 51 1.01 25.66 2.77
CA ASN A 51 1.21 25.93 1.35
C ASN A 51 2.67 26.39 1.12
N PRO A 52 3.46 25.70 0.28
CA PRO A 52 4.83 26.12 -0.02
C PRO A 52 4.94 27.51 -0.64
N GLN A 53 3.86 28.00 -1.28
CA GLN A 53 3.83 29.28 -1.97
C GLN A 53 3.28 30.43 -1.08
N THR A 54 2.25 30.17 -0.27
CA THR A 54 1.57 31.21 0.53
C THR A 54 1.81 31.13 2.04
N ASN A 55 2.46 30.07 2.52
CA ASN A 55 2.66 29.75 3.95
C ASN A 55 1.37 29.58 4.78
N GLU A 56 0.20 29.65 4.15
CA GLU A 56 -1.08 29.43 4.81
C GLU A 56 -1.22 27.98 5.27
N LYS A 57 -1.95 27.78 6.36
CA LYS A 57 -2.29 26.46 6.87
C LYS A 57 -3.28 25.78 5.93
N ILE A 58 -2.96 24.57 5.50
CA ILE A 58 -3.86 23.73 4.71
C ILE A 58 -4.11 22.44 5.48
N THR A 59 -5.37 22.07 5.62
CA THR A 59 -5.75 20.75 6.15
C THR A 59 -5.55 19.70 5.07
N ILE A 60 -4.63 18.76 5.31
CA ILE A 60 -4.39 17.63 4.40
C ILE A 60 -5.32 16.49 4.85
N PRO A 61 -6.33 16.12 4.03
CA PRO A 61 -7.33 15.14 4.45
C PRO A 61 -6.73 13.75 4.60
N ALA A 62 -7.37 12.97 5.46
CA ALA A 62 -6.94 11.61 5.73
C ALA A 62 -7.06 10.74 4.46
N THR A 63 -5.98 10.06 4.07
CA THR A 63 -5.93 9.34 2.78
C THR A 63 -5.72 7.84 2.99
N LYS A 64 -6.52 7.04 2.28
CA LYS A 64 -6.38 5.59 2.22
C LYS A 64 -5.15 5.23 1.39
N ILE A 65 -4.35 4.28 1.85
CA ILE A 65 -3.11 3.87 1.17
C ILE A 65 -3.10 2.38 0.87
N PRO A 66 -2.60 1.97 -0.31
CA PRO A 66 -2.35 0.58 -0.60
C PRO A 66 -1.21 0.08 0.29
N ALA A 67 -1.33 -1.16 0.74
CA ALA A 67 -0.32 -1.77 1.60
C ALA A 67 -0.05 -3.22 1.22
N PHE A 68 1.20 -3.61 1.41
CA PHE A 68 1.65 -4.98 1.25
C PHE A 68 2.28 -5.48 2.55
N SER A 69 1.86 -6.66 2.98
CA SER A 69 2.41 -7.40 4.11
C SER A 69 3.10 -8.65 3.59
N ALA A 70 4.44 -8.66 3.62
CA ALA A 70 5.25 -9.80 3.22
C ALA A 70 4.99 -11.01 4.13
N GLY A 71 4.70 -12.16 3.53
CA GLY A 71 4.49 -13.44 4.21
C GLY A 71 5.80 -14.05 4.72
N LYS A 72 5.69 -15.01 5.65
CA LYS A 72 6.83 -15.65 6.32
C LYS A 72 7.84 -16.25 5.33
N GLN A 73 7.38 -17.11 4.41
CA GLN A 73 8.25 -17.78 3.45
C GLN A 73 9.00 -16.81 2.54
N PHE A 74 8.37 -15.70 2.13
CA PHE A 74 9.04 -14.66 1.33
C PHE A 74 10.12 -13.94 2.15
N ARG A 75 9.82 -13.58 3.41
CA ARG A 75 10.82 -12.94 4.30
C ARG A 75 12.02 -13.85 4.51
N GLU A 76 11.80 -15.12 4.86
CA GLU A 76 12.88 -16.10 5.08
C GLU A 76 13.80 -16.28 3.87
N LYS A 77 13.27 -16.15 2.65
CA LYS A 77 14.09 -16.25 1.42
C LYS A 77 14.86 -14.98 1.06
N VAL A 78 14.40 -13.81 1.50
CA VAL A 78 14.93 -12.51 1.04
C VAL A 78 15.75 -11.80 2.13
N ALA A 79 15.37 -11.96 3.39
CA ALA A 79 16.04 -11.41 4.56
C ALA A 79 16.17 -12.53 5.62
N PRO A 80 17.14 -13.44 5.45
CA PRO A 80 17.36 -14.57 6.35
C PRO A 80 17.76 -14.12 7.76
#